data_AF-A0A380S579-F1
#
_entry.id   AF-A0A380S579-F1
#
_cell.length_a   1.000
_cell.length_b   1.000
_cell.length_c   1.000
_cell.angle_alpha   90.00
_cell.angle_beta   90.00
_cell.angle_gamma   90.00
#
_symmetry.space_group_name_H-M   'P 1'
#
loop_
_entity.id
_entity.type
_entity.pdbx_description
1 polymer ?
#
loop_
_entity_poly.entity_id
_entity_poly.type
_entity_poly.pdbx_seq_one_letter_code
_entity_poly.pdbx_strand_id
1 'polypeptide(L)'
;MDYEYSVIGSVYCNAEALASVPDTPVEYTYKGYKFLLRKFSEQISVSLRGTTDSISKGESISIQELCKNIPESIITEVCKQLSEKFACTVSMRKGYEVYGNANVFNGGSDYEVIEEKWFTVEFDNGVQKTI
;
A
#
# COMPACT_ATOMS: atom_id res chain seq x y z
N MET A 1 -21.71 -7.33 -3.81
CA MET A 1 -20.45 -6.94 -4.48
C MET A 1 -19.54 -6.51 -3.37
N ASP A 2 -18.52 -7.30 -3.13
CA ASP A 2 -17.61 -7.10 -2.01
C ASP A 2 -16.41 -6.32 -2.53
N TYR A 3 -16.20 -5.13 -1.95
CA TYR A 3 -15.08 -4.27 -2.29
C TYR A 3 -13.96 -4.51 -1.29
N GLU A 4 -12.76 -4.74 -1.80
CA GLU A 4 -11.54 -4.82 -1.01
C GLU A 4 -10.61 -3.67 -1.37
N TYR A 5 -10.52 -2.67 -0.49
CA TYR A 5 -9.67 -1.50 -0.63
C TYR A 5 -8.30 -1.75 -0.04
N SER A 6 -7.27 -1.37 -0.80
CA SER A 6 -5.88 -1.61 -0.44
C SER A 6 -4.99 -0.40 -0.72
N VAL A 7 -4.01 -0.21 0.15
CA VAL A 7 -2.90 0.74 -0.02
C VAL A 7 -1.62 -0.03 0.24
N ILE A 8 -0.89 -0.28 -0.83
CA ILE A 8 0.29 -1.14 -0.83
C ILE A 8 1.40 -0.52 -1.66
N GLY A 9 2.64 -0.88 -1.36
CA GLY A 9 3.80 -0.43 -2.09
C GLY A 9 5.00 -1.33 -1.88
N SER A 10 6.04 -1.07 -2.64
CA SER A 10 7.30 -1.81 -2.61
C SER A 10 8.46 -0.85 -2.78
N VAL A 11 9.49 -1.02 -1.96
CA VAL A 11 10.79 -0.35 -2.08
C VAL A 11 11.78 -1.35 -2.67
N TYR A 12 12.31 -1.04 -3.84
CA TYR A 12 13.26 -1.86 -4.58
C TYR A 12 14.66 -1.32 -4.39
N CYS A 13 15.38 -1.92 -3.44
CA CYS A 13 16.74 -1.52 -3.11
C CYS A 13 17.77 -2.55 -3.57
N ASN A 14 19.01 -2.10 -3.73
CA ASN A 14 20.13 -3.02 -3.90
C ASN A 14 20.34 -3.86 -2.61
N ALA A 15 21.08 -4.97 -2.73
CA ALA A 15 21.27 -5.92 -1.64
C ALA A 15 21.94 -5.29 -0.41
N GLU A 16 22.86 -4.34 -0.59
CA GLU A 16 23.57 -3.65 0.48
C GLU A 16 22.63 -2.77 1.31
N ALA A 17 21.82 -1.94 0.64
CA ALA A 17 20.82 -1.10 1.29
C ALA A 17 19.75 -1.94 1.98
N LEU A 18 19.32 -3.05 1.37
CA LEU A 18 18.34 -3.96 1.97
C LEU A 18 18.90 -4.67 3.22
N ALA A 19 20.18 -5.06 3.22
CA ALA A 19 20.86 -5.66 4.37
C ALA A 19 20.92 -4.72 5.58
N SER A 20 20.95 -3.40 5.35
CA SER A 20 20.94 -2.38 6.42
C SER A 20 19.58 -2.21 7.12
N VAL A 21 18.50 -2.68 6.50
CA VAL A 21 17.14 -2.58 7.03
C VAL A 21 16.88 -3.71 8.04
N PRO A 22 16.28 -3.41 9.21
CA PRO A 22 15.96 -4.43 10.20
C PRO A 22 14.97 -5.45 9.65
N ASP A 23 15.12 -6.71 10.06
CA ASP A 23 14.20 -7.79 9.69
C ASP A 23 12.84 -7.68 10.40
N THR A 24 12.78 -6.94 11.51
CA THR A 24 11.53 -6.64 12.21
C THR A 24 10.75 -5.56 11.47
N PRO A 25 9.41 -5.68 11.33
CA PRO A 25 8.60 -4.64 10.73
C PRO A 25 8.74 -3.28 11.44
N VAL A 26 8.81 -2.21 10.66
CA VAL A 26 8.99 -0.84 11.15
C VAL A 26 7.77 -0.01 10.80
N GLU A 27 7.29 0.79 11.75
CA GLU A 27 6.23 1.78 11.47
C GLU A 27 6.85 3.07 10.90
N TYR A 28 6.27 3.55 9.80
CA TYR A 28 6.54 4.86 9.23
C TYR A 28 5.27 5.70 9.31
N THR A 29 5.35 6.87 9.94
CA THR A 29 4.19 7.76 10.14
C THR A 29 4.32 8.99 9.26
N TYR A 30 3.26 9.33 8.52
CA TYR A 30 3.17 10.55 7.73
C TYR A 30 1.79 11.19 7.87
N LYS A 31 1.74 12.44 8.34
CA LYS A 31 0.51 13.23 8.54
C LYS A 31 -0.63 12.46 9.24
N GLY A 32 -0.28 11.70 10.28
CA GLY A 32 -1.24 10.93 11.06
C GLY A 32 -1.58 9.54 10.50
N TYR A 33 -1.09 9.16 9.31
CA TYR A 33 -1.22 7.80 8.78
C TYR A 33 0.01 6.96 9.14
N LYS A 34 -0.23 5.71 9.53
CA LYS A 34 0.80 4.72 9.85
C LYS A 34 0.93 3.71 8.73
N PHE A 35 2.12 3.57 8.18
CA PHE A 35 2.50 2.57 7.21
C PHE A 35 3.42 1.55 7.88
N LEU A 36 3.18 0.27 7.61
CA LEU A 36 4.05 -0.80 8.03
C LEU A 36 5.03 -1.11 6.91
N LEU A 37 6.33 -1.05 7.22
CA LEU A 37 7.41 -1.46 6.35
C LEU A 37 7.89 -2.83 6.81
N ARG A 38 7.83 -3.83 5.93
CA ARG A 38 8.33 -5.18 6.20
C ARG A 38 9.35 -5.56 5.14
N LYS A 39 10.55 -5.92 5.59
CA LYS A 39 11.62 -6.42 4.74
C LYS A 39 11.33 -7.84 4.28
N PHE A 40 11.58 -8.10 3.00
CA PHE A 40 11.65 -9.39 2.36
C PHE A 40 13.03 -9.57 1.72
N SER A 41 13.28 -10.71 1.07
CA SER A 41 14.58 -11.03 0.47
C SER A 41 15.03 -10.04 -0.61
N GLU A 42 14.08 -9.44 -1.35
CA GLU A 42 14.38 -8.62 -2.54
C GLU A 42 13.80 -7.20 -2.45
N GLN A 43 12.96 -6.91 -1.46
CA GLN A 43 12.25 -5.65 -1.35
C GLN A 43 11.75 -5.38 0.06
N ILE A 44 11.27 -4.16 0.29
CA ILE A 44 10.51 -3.80 1.50
C ILE A 44 9.07 -3.56 1.07
N SER A 45 8.12 -4.34 1.59
CA SER A 45 6.70 -4.05 1.38
C SER A 45 6.27 -2.88 2.25
N VAL A 46 5.43 -2.02 1.71
CA VAL A 46 4.78 -0.92 2.41
C VAL A 46 3.28 -1.20 2.40
N SER A 47 2.62 -1.14 3.56
CA SER A 47 1.15 -1.28 3.63
C SER A 47 0.57 -0.29 4.64
N LEU A 48 -0.56 0.33 4.33
CA LEU A 48 -1.27 1.15 5.31
C LEU A 48 -1.74 0.27 6.49
N ARG A 49 -1.50 0.72 7.72
CA ARG A 49 -1.82 -0.04 8.94
C ARG A 49 -2.84 0.64 9.84
N GLY A 50 -2.94 1.96 9.80
CA GLY A 50 -3.88 2.71 10.65
C GLY A 50 -3.58 4.20 10.69
N THR A 51 -4.11 4.88 11.70
CA THR A 51 -3.79 6.27 12.01
C THR A 51 -3.19 6.41 13.42
N THR A 52 -2.58 7.56 13.72
CA THR A 52 -2.07 7.90 15.05
C THR A 52 -3.15 7.95 16.12
N ASP A 53 -4.37 8.32 15.73
CA ASP A 53 -5.47 8.63 16.65
C ASP A 53 -6.33 7.40 17.01
N SER A 54 -6.05 6.26 16.38
CA SER A 54 -6.74 4.97 16.59
C SER A 54 -6.72 4.46 18.06
N ILE A 55 -5.92 5.09 18.93
CA ILE A 55 -5.75 4.69 20.34
C ILE A 55 -6.64 5.53 21.28
N SER A 56 -7.20 6.66 20.83
CA SER A 56 -7.68 7.70 21.77
C SER A 56 -9.19 7.95 21.79
N LYS A 57 -9.98 7.36 20.90
CA LYS A 57 -11.44 7.47 20.89
C LYS A 57 -12.00 6.11 20.49
N GLY A 58 -12.96 5.57 21.24
CA GLY A 58 -13.49 4.20 21.09
C GLY A 58 -14.17 3.85 19.76
N GLU A 59 -13.86 4.55 18.67
CA GLU A 59 -14.25 4.26 17.30
C GLU A 59 -13.05 3.66 16.57
N SER A 60 -13.02 2.34 16.45
CA SER A 60 -12.06 1.64 15.61
C SER A 60 -12.45 1.86 14.14
N ILE A 61 -11.76 2.78 13.45
CA ILE A 61 -11.93 2.94 12.01
C ILE A 61 -11.34 1.69 11.34
N SER A 62 -12.14 1.01 10.51
CA SER A 62 -11.67 -0.19 9.80
C SER A 62 -10.55 0.17 8.81
N ILE A 63 -9.62 -0.76 8.58
CA ILE A 63 -8.53 -0.52 7.62
C ILE A 63 -9.06 -0.31 6.19
N GLN A 64 -10.17 -0.95 5.86
CA GLN A 64 -10.87 -0.80 4.58
C GLN A 64 -11.36 0.65 4.38
N GLU A 65 -11.99 1.22 5.41
CA GLU A 65 -12.46 2.61 5.40
C GLU A 65 -11.28 3.60 5.30
N LEU A 66 -10.15 3.31 5.97
CA LEU A 66 -8.93 4.10 5.85
C LEU A 66 -8.31 4.03 4.45
N CYS A 67 -8.16 2.83 3.89
CA CYS A 67 -7.65 2.62 2.54
C CYS A 67 -8.52 3.33 1.51
N LYS A 68 -9.85 3.29 1.66
CA LYS A 68 -10.79 4.00 0.79
C LYS A 68 -10.61 5.52 0.87
N ASN A 69 -10.47 6.08 2.07
CA ASN A 69 -10.54 7.52 2.31
C ASN A 69 -9.20 8.26 2.28
N ILE A 70 -8.05 7.57 2.40
CA ILE A 70 -6.72 8.23 2.38
C ILE A 70 -6.47 8.96 1.05
N PRO A 71 -6.14 10.26 1.02
CA PRO A 71 -5.95 11.00 -0.24
C PRO A 71 -4.78 10.47 -1.07
N GLU A 72 -4.91 10.47 -2.40
CA GLU A 72 -3.83 10.09 -3.33
C GLU A 72 -2.56 10.92 -3.15
N SER A 73 -2.70 12.20 -2.79
CA SER A 73 -1.56 13.07 -2.47
C SER A 73 -0.74 12.58 -1.27
N ILE A 74 -1.35 11.90 -0.30
CA ILE A 74 -0.61 11.26 0.80
C ILE A 74 0.20 10.09 0.26
N ILE A 75 -0.36 9.29 -0.64
CA ILE A 75 0.34 8.14 -1.24
C ILE A 75 1.54 8.61 -2.06
N THR A 76 1.36 9.65 -2.89
CA THR A 76 2.44 10.29 -3.66
C THR A 76 3.57 10.78 -2.77
N GLU A 77 3.24 11.51 -1.70
CA GLU A 77 4.24 12.07 -0.78
C GLU A 77 4.99 10.99 0.00
N VAL A 78 4.29 9.95 0.47
CA VAL A 78 4.92 8.80 1.14
C VAL A 78 5.85 8.07 0.17
N CYS A 79 5.40 7.83 -1.06
CA CYS A 79 6.20 7.20 -2.10
C CYS A 79 7.51 7.97 -2.34
N LYS A 80 7.42 9.29 -2.51
CA LYS A 80 8.57 10.18 -2.67
C LYS A 80 9.51 10.13 -1.46
N GLN A 81 9.01 10.30 -0.24
CA GLN A 81 9.85 10.34 0.97
C GLN A 81 10.55 9.01 1.23
N LEU A 82 9.87 7.89 0.98
CA LEU A 82 10.51 6.57 1.08
C LEU A 82 11.59 6.40 0.01
N SER A 83 11.33 6.87 -1.21
CA SER A 83 12.31 6.84 -2.30
C SER A 83 13.57 7.65 -1.98
N GLU A 84 13.42 8.85 -1.41
CA GLU A 84 14.53 9.67 -0.92
C GLU A 84 15.26 9.01 0.26
N LYS A 85 14.50 8.50 1.24
CA LYS A 85 15.05 7.89 2.46
C LYS A 85 15.92 6.68 2.17
N PHE A 86 15.48 5.83 1.24
CA PHE A 86 16.19 4.62 0.87
C PHE A 86 17.15 4.82 -0.31
N ALA A 87 17.10 5.97 -1.00
CA ALA A 87 17.79 6.20 -2.26
C ALA A 87 17.50 5.08 -3.30
N CYS A 88 16.23 4.68 -3.38
CA CYS A 88 15.76 3.53 -4.14
C CYS A 88 14.52 3.86 -4.96
N THR A 89 14.18 3.00 -5.92
CA THR A 89 12.87 3.06 -6.58
C THR A 89 11.80 2.58 -5.61
N VAL A 90 10.72 3.34 -5.48
CA VAL A 90 9.54 3.01 -4.68
C VAL A 90 8.32 3.12 -5.56
N SER A 91 7.50 2.07 -5.57
CA SER A 91 6.21 2.06 -6.23
C SER A 91 5.12 1.92 -5.17
N MET A 92 4.10 2.78 -5.22
CA MET A 92 2.93 2.69 -4.35
C MET A 92 1.66 2.72 -5.17
N ARG A 93 0.65 2.00 -4.70
CA ARG A 93 -0.69 2.01 -5.28
C ARG A 93 -1.77 2.01 -4.21
N LYS A 94 -2.86 2.68 -4.55
CA LYS A 94 -4.10 2.70 -3.78
C LYS A 94 -5.23 2.32 -4.72
N GLY A 95 -6.12 1.44 -4.30
CA GLY A 95 -7.23 1.04 -5.14
C GLY A 95 -8.18 0.09 -4.47
N TYR A 96 -9.02 -0.55 -5.28
CA TYR A 96 -9.91 -1.61 -4.85
C TYR A 96 -10.05 -2.70 -5.88
N GLU A 97 -10.42 -3.88 -5.40
CA GLU A 97 -10.91 -5.02 -6.18
C GLU A 97 -12.38 -5.24 -5.84
N VAL A 98 -13.20 -5.58 -6.83
CA VAL A 98 -14.60 -5.98 -6.66
C VAL A 98 -14.71 -7.45 -6.96
N TYR A 99 -15.15 -8.22 -5.97
CA TYR A 99 -15.37 -9.64 -6.12
C TYR A 99 -16.84 -9.94 -6.46
N GLY A 100 -17.03 -10.88 -7.37
CA GLY A 100 -18.34 -11.31 -7.83
C GLY A 100 -18.29 -12.56 -8.70
N ASN A 101 -19.46 -12.96 -9.18
CA ASN A 101 -19.59 -14.10 -10.08
C ASN A 101 -19.31 -13.63 -11.51
N ALA A 102 -18.17 -13.99 -12.10
CA ALA A 102 -17.88 -13.59 -13.48
C ALA A 102 -18.40 -14.57 -14.53
N ASN A 103 -18.68 -15.82 -14.16
CA ASN A 103 -19.22 -16.85 -15.06
C ASN A 103 -20.35 -17.66 -14.41
N VAL A 104 -21.52 -17.71 -15.04
CA VAL A 104 -22.65 -18.56 -14.65
C VAL A 104 -22.89 -19.59 -15.74
N PHE A 105 -22.30 -20.77 -15.63
CA PHE A 105 -22.53 -21.88 -16.56
C PHE A 105 -22.94 -23.14 -15.78
N ASN A 106 -24.11 -23.69 -16.11
CA ASN A 106 -24.61 -25.02 -15.71
C ASN A 106 -24.31 -25.49 -14.26
N GLY A 107 -24.59 -24.65 -13.26
CA GLY A 107 -24.62 -25.07 -11.85
C GLY A 107 -23.33 -24.84 -11.05
N GLY A 108 -22.31 -24.21 -11.65
CA GLY A 108 -21.15 -23.66 -10.94
C GLY A 108 -21.04 -22.16 -11.15
N SER A 109 -20.55 -21.44 -10.13
CA SER A 109 -20.28 -20.00 -10.19
C SER A 109 -18.89 -19.75 -9.63
N ASP A 110 -17.97 -19.27 -10.47
CA ASP A 110 -16.63 -18.89 -10.05
C ASP A 110 -16.70 -17.50 -9.40
N TYR A 111 -16.26 -17.41 -8.14
CA TYR A 111 -16.16 -16.15 -7.41
C TYR A 111 -14.76 -15.56 -7.62
N GLU A 112 -14.65 -14.49 -8.40
CA GLU A 112 -13.38 -13.89 -8.81
C GLU A 112 -13.46 -12.36 -8.84
N VAL A 113 -12.33 -11.70 -9.10
CA VAL A 113 -12.27 -10.24 -9.29
C VAL A 113 -12.91 -9.90 -10.63
N ILE A 114 -14.01 -9.15 -10.59
CA ILE A 114 -14.76 -8.73 -11.79
C ILE A 114 -14.45 -7.30 -12.21
N GLU A 115 -13.89 -6.49 -11.30
CA GLU A 115 -13.46 -5.11 -11.55
C GLU A 115 -12.31 -4.77 -10.61
N GLU A 116 -11.36 -3.97 -11.10
CA GLU A 116 -10.35 -3.34 -10.25
C GLU A 116 -10.07 -1.90 -10.71
N LYS A 117 -9.68 -1.04 -9.76
CA LYS A 117 -9.25 0.33 -10.04
C LYS A 117 -8.12 0.73 -9.13
N TRP A 118 -7.01 1.17 -9.73
CA TRP A 118 -5.79 1.52 -9.03
C TRP A 118 -5.26 2.90 -9.43
N PHE A 119 -4.97 3.73 -8.44
CA PHE A 119 -4.03 4.84 -8.54
C PHE A 119 -2.64 4.30 -8.25
N THR A 120 -1.67 4.57 -9.13
CA THR A 120 -0.29 4.10 -9.00
C THR A 120 0.67 5.28 -9.16
N VAL A 121 1.72 5.29 -8.34
CA VAL A 121 2.78 6.29 -8.36
C VAL A 121 4.12 5.63 -8.11
N GLU A 122 5.16 6.09 -8.81
CA GLU A 122 6.53 5.58 -8.69
C GLU A 122 7.53 6.74 -8.61
N PHE A 123 8.49 6.61 -7.70
CA PHE A 123 9.59 7.55 -7.53
C PHE A 123 10.92 6.79 -7.51
N ASP A 124 11.96 7.42 -8.04
CA ASP A 124 13.33 6.91 -7.97
C ASP A 124 14.25 7.99 -7.45
N ASN A 125 14.86 7.70 -6.30
CA ASN A 125 15.63 8.66 -5.51
C ASN A 125 14.94 10.04 -5.38
N GLY A 126 13.62 10.04 -5.12
CA GLY A 126 12.80 11.26 -4.95
C GLY A 126 12.33 11.92 -6.25
N VAL A 127 12.71 11.40 -7.42
CA VAL A 127 12.25 11.90 -8.72
C VAL A 127 11.09 11.06 -9.23
N GLN A 128 9.97 11.71 -9.57
CA GLN A 128 8.78 11.00 -10.05
C GLN A 128 9.08 10.33 -11.41
N LYS A 129 8.79 9.03 -11.51
CA LYS A 129 8.84 8.29 -12.78
C LYS A 129 7.51 8.44 -13.50
N THR A 130 7.58 8.56 -14.83
CA THR A 130 6.40 8.42 -15.69
C THR A 130 6.07 6.94 -15.80
N ILE A 131 4.80 6.59 -15.57
CA ILE A 131 4.27 5.22 -15.48
C ILE A 131 3.31 4.99 -16.65
#